data_AF-A0A953LB34-F1
#
_entry.id   AF-A0A953LB34-F1
#
_cell.length_a   1.000
_cell.length_b   1.000
_cell.length_c   1.000
_cell.angle_alpha   90.00
_cell.angle_beta   90.00
_cell.angle_gamma   90.00
#
_symmetry.space_group_name_H-M   'P 1'
#
loop_
_entity.id
_entity.type
_entity.pdbx_description
1 polymer ?
#
loop_
_entity_poly.entity_id
_entity_poly.type
_entity_poly.pdbx_seq_one_letter_code
_entity_poly.pdbx_strand_id
1 'polypeptide(L)'
;MLIRFANIIALLALPSASCTTTQSVSSAEAACVVATARVTAQRRLPTSHVAFCDDVSEADSLAGYYVMALRAHCLEELCGSTNMGWFAVQRASGEVFEVDDVADWKLGRRVPDVR
;
A
#
# COMPACT_ATOMS: atom_id res chain seq x y z
N MET A 1 44.32 11.02 49.22
CA MET A 1 44.05 10.24 47.99
C MET A 1 42.61 10.56 47.57
N LEU A 2 42.43 11.46 46.60
CA LEU A 2 41.16 12.13 46.27
C LEU A 2 40.43 11.44 45.10
N ILE A 3 39.19 11.02 45.41
CA ILE A 3 37.93 10.97 44.63
C ILE A 3 38.02 10.76 43.11
N ARG A 4 37.52 9.60 42.64
CA ARG A 4 37.21 9.28 41.23
C ARG A 4 35.90 9.95 40.81
N PHE A 5 35.94 10.77 39.75
CA PHE A 5 34.75 11.29 39.08
C PHE A 5 34.22 10.29 38.04
N ALA A 6 33.01 9.77 38.27
CA ALA A 6 32.26 8.99 37.28
C ALA A 6 31.35 9.94 36.49
N ASN A 7 31.70 10.22 35.24
CA ASN A 7 30.82 10.93 34.30
C ASN A 7 29.91 9.92 33.60
N ILE A 8 28.62 9.93 33.95
CA ILE A 8 27.58 9.20 33.22
C ILE A 8 26.97 10.17 32.21
N ILE A 9 27.28 9.97 30.93
CA ILE A 9 26.64 10.67 29.81
C ILE A 9 25.35 9.90 29.48
N ALA A 10 24.20 10.43 29.91
CA ALA A 10 22.90 9.93 29.50
C ALA A 10 22.56 10.52 28.12
N LEU A 11 22.73 9.73 27.07
CA LEU A 11 22.33 10.08 25.70
C LEU A 11 20.81 9.83 25.56
N LEU A 12 20.02 10.90 25.57
CA LEU A 12 18.58 10.85 25.32
C LEU A 12 18.33 10.58 23.83
N ALA A 13 17.94 9.34 23.49
CA ALA A 13 17.43 9.00 22.16
C ALA A 13 16.01 9.56 22.02
N LEU A 14 15.84 10.62 21.22
CA LEU A 14 14.53 11.14 20.81
C LEU A 14 13.88 10.13 19.84
N PRO A 15 12.69 9.58 20.15
CA PRO A 15 11.98 8.73 19.20
C PRO A 15 11.47 9.60 18.05
N SER A 16 12.04 9.41 16.86
CA SER A 16 11.53 9.97 15.62
C SER A 16 10.15 9.38 15.33
N ALA A 17 9.09 10.03 15.81
CA ALA A 17 7.73 9.69 15.45
C ALA A 17 7.52 10.00 13.97
N SER A 18 7.69 8.98 13.12
CA SER A 18 7.32 9.07 11.70
C SER A 18 5.81 9.22 11.63
N CYS A 19 5.32 10.43 11.40
CA CYS A 19 3.91 10.67 11.14
C CYS A 19 3.57 10.00 9.80
N THR A 20 2.90 8.85 9.85
CA THR A 20 2.20 8.32 8.69
C THR A 20 1.04 9.26 8.40
N THR A 21 1.24 10.20 7.48
CA THR A 21 0.17 11.07 7.00
C THR A 21 -0.92 10.20 6.39
N THR A 22 -2.00 10.05 7.13
CA THR A 22 -3.22 9.38 6.70
C THR A 22 -3.86 10.28 5.66
N GLN A 23 -3.83 9.87 4.39
CA GLN A 23 -4.40 10.64 3.30
C GLN A 23 -5.63 9.90 2.79
N SER A 24 -6.80 10.49 3.03
CA SER A 24 -8.06 9.97 2.52
C SER A 24 -8.03 9.92 1.00
N VAL A 25 -8.69 8.90 0.45
CA VAL A 25 -8.83 8.68 -0.99
C VAL A 25 -10.29 8.88 -1.35
N SER A 26 -10.56 9.71 -2.36
CA SER A 26 -11.91 10.15 -2.72
C SER A 26 -12.43 9.61 -4.06
N SER A 27 -11.63 8.80 -4.77
CA SER A 27 -12.05 8.18 -6.03
C SER A 27 -11.31 6.87 -6.30
N ALA A 28 -11.88 6.02 -7.16
CA ALA A 28 -11.23 4.79 -7.62
C ALA A 28 -9.92 5.07 -8.36
N GLU A 29 -9.84 6.16 -9.12
CA GLU A 29 -8.61 6.58 -9.80
C GLU A 29 -7.49 6.97 -8.82
N ALA A 30 -7.82 7.76 -7.78
CA ALA A 30 -6.87 8.08 -6.73
C ALA A 30 -6.44 6.81 -5.96
N ALA A 31 -7.36 5.86 -5.77
CA ALA A 31 -7.06 4.58 -5.16
C ALA A 31 -6.14 3.72 -6.03
N CYS A 32 -6.32 3.71 -7.34
CA CYS A 32 -5.45 3.05 -8.31
C CYS A 32 -4.00 3.57 -8.22
N VAL A 33 -3.82 4.90 -8.13
CA VAL A 33 -2.50 5.51 -7.95
C VAL A 33 -1.86 5.04 -6.64
N VAL A 34 -2.61 5.06 -5.53
CA VAL A 34 -2.11 4.63 -4.22
C VAL A 34 -1.74 3.14 -4.22
N ALA A 35 -2.61 2.27 -4.74
CA ALA A 35 -2.37 0.84 -4.83
C ALA A 35 -1.16 0.53 -5.72
N THR A 36 -1.09 1.15 -6.90
CA THR A 36 0.04 1.01 -7.83
C THR A 36 1.35 1.37 -7.12
N ALA A 37 1.45 2.57 -6.54
CA ALA A 37 2.67 3.03 -5.89
C ALA A 37 3.12 2.08 -4.77
N ARG A 38 2.20 1.66 -3.89
CA ARG A 38 2.54 0.79 -2.76
C ARG A 38 2.92 -0.61 -3.18
N VAL A 39 2.14 -1.22 -4.07
CA VAL A 39 2.37 -2.61 -4.52
C VAL A 39 3.65 -2.70 -5.33
N THR A 40 3.92 -1.77 -6.23
CA THR A 40 5.15 -1.79 -7.01
C THR A 40 6.38 -1.48 -6.15
N ALA A 41 6.29 -0.56 -5.18
CA ALA A 41 7.36 -0.31 -4.23
C ALA A 41 7.69 -1.56 -3.39
N GLN A 42 6.67 -2.20 -2.81
CA GLN A 42 6.84 -3.46 -2.06
C GLN A 42 7.50 -4.54 -2.90
N ARG A 43 7.13 -4.64 -4.19
CA ARG A 43 7.64 -5.66 -5.12
C ARG A 43 8.92 -5.25 -5.85
N ARG A 44 9.45 -4.04 -5.59
CA ARG A 44 10.62 -3.46 -6.27
C ARG A 44 10.46 -3.39 -7.80
N LEU A 45 9.27 -3.01 -8.24
CA LEU A 45 8.92 -2.79 -9.63
C LEU A 45 8.74 -1.28 -9.90
N PRO A 46 9.00 -0.80 -11.11
CA PRO A 46 8.58 0.55 -11.49
C PRO A 46 7.05 0.62 -11.57
N THR A 47 6.46 1.79 -11.31
CA THR A 47 5.00 1.99 -11.45
C THR A 47 4.51 1.75 -12.88
N SER A 48 5.37 2.01 -13.87
CA SER A 48 5.11 1.70 -15.29
C SER A 48 4.99 0.20 -15.60
N HIS A 49 5.23 -0.68 -14.64
CA HIS A 49 4.92 -2.10 -14.78
C HIS A 49 3.40 -2.36 -14.75
N VAL A 50 2.64 -1.51 -14.06
CA VAL A 50 1.18 -1.56 -14.03
C VAL A 50 0.65 -0.84 -15.27
N ALA A 51 -0.14 -1.56 -16.08
CA ALA A 51 -0.78 -1.04 -17.28
C ALA A 51 -2.05 -0.24 -16.95
N PHE A 52 -2.92 -0.81 -16.10
CA PHE A 52 -4.15 -0.17 -15.64
C PHE A 52 -4.68 -0.85 -14.37
N CYS A 53 -5.65 -0.21 -13.73
CA CYS A 53 -6.44 -0.81 -12.66
C CYS A 53 -7.83 -1.17 -13.20
N ASP A 54 -8.32 -2.33 -12.79
CA ASP A 54 -9.65 -2.83 -13.10
C ASP A 54 -10.48 -2.74 -11.82
N ASP A 55 -11.28 -1.67 -11.70
CA ASP A 55 -12.01 -1.34 -10.48
C ASP A 55 -13.33 -2.09 -10.35
N VAL A 56 -13.67 -2.44 -9.11
CA VAL A 56 -14.98 -2.98 -8.76
C VAL A 56 -15.91 -1.80 -8.47
N SER A 57 -17.12 -1.87 -9.02
CA SER A 57 -18.15 -0.86 -8.77
C SER A 57 -18.40 -0.69 -7.27
N GLU A 58 -18.71 0.53 -6.83
CA GLU A 58 -18.96 0.78 -5.40
C GLU A 58 -20.12 -0.05 -4.84
N ALA A 59 -21.11 -0.40 -5.66
CA ALA A 59 -22.24 -1.23 -5.28
C ALA A 59 -21.85 -2.69 -4.98
N ASP A 60 -20.80 -3.18 -5.63
CA ASP A 60 -20.32 -4.56 -5.51
C ASP A 60 -19.07 -4.68 -4.62
N SER A 61 -18.49 -3.54 -4.20
CA SER A 61 -17.26 -3.49 -3.42
C SER A 61 -17.49 -3.59 -1.90
N LEU A 62 -16.42 -3.94 -1.18
CA LEU A 62 -16.40 -3.87 0.28
C LEU A 62 -16.60 -2.43 0.78
N ALA A 63 -17.60 -2.22 1.65
CA ALA A 63 -17.94 -0.90 2.18
C ALA A 63 -16.74 -0.23 2.87
N GLY A 64 -16.50 1.05 2.53
CA GLY A 64 -15.37 1.82 3.05
C GLY A 64 -14.05 1.63 2.28
N TYR A 65 -14.07 0.85 1.19
CA TYR A 65 -12.90 0.61 0.34
C TYR A 65 -13.17 0.98 -1.11
N TYR A 66 -12.09 1.16 -1.87
CA TYR A 66 -12.06 0.99 -3.32
C TYR A 66 -11.35 -0.32 -3.59
N VAL A 67 -12.02 -1.27 -4.25
CA VAL A 67 -11.45 -2.57 -4.58
C VAL A 67 -11.10 -2.61 -6.07
N MET A 68 -9.91 -3.11 -6.40
CA MET A 68 -9.44 -3.19 -7.79
C MET A 68 -8.46 -4.34 -8.00
N ALA A 69 -8.38 -4.86 -9.22
CA ALA A 69 -7.24 -5.63 -9.67
C ALA A 69 -6.18 -4.70 -10.29
N LEU A 70 -4.91 -4.90 -9.94
CA LEU A 70 -3.81 -4.27 -10.69
C LEU A 70 -3.45 -5.16 -11.87
N ARG A 71 -3.42 -4.59 -13.07
CA ARG A 71 -3.09 -5.31 -14.31
C ARG A 71 -1.70 -4.89 -14.78
N ALA A 72 -0.76 -5.83 -14.85
CA ALA A 72 0.56 -5.58 -15.41
C ALA A 72 0.53 -5.57 -16.93
N HIS A 73 1.48 -4.85 -17.54
CA HIS A 73 1.82 -5.09 -18.94
C HIS A 73 2.28 -6.54 -19.10
N CYS A 74 1.67 -7.23 -20.05
CA CYS A 74 2.11 -8.55 -20.45
C CYS A 74 3.13 -8.42 -21.60
N LEU A 75 4.16 -9.26 -21.58
CA LEU A 75 5.31 -9.14 -22.50
C LEU A 75 5.03 -9.69 -23.91
N GLU A 76 3.96 -10.47 -24.07
CA GLU A 76 3.57 -11.06 -25.34
C GLU A 76 2.53 -10.17 -26.03
N GLU A 77 2.60 -10.07 -27.35
CA GLU A 77 1.82 -9.09 -28.12
C GLU A 77 0.29 -9.30 -28.02
N LEU A 78 -0.17 -10.52 -27.67
CA LEU A 78 -1.59 -10.90 -27.71
C LEU A 78 -2.20 -11.27 -26.34
N CYS A 79 -1.45 -11.23 -25.25
CA CYS A 79 -1.98 -11.60 -23.92
C CYS A 79 -2.76 -10.48 -23.23
N GLY A 80 -2.66 -9.24 -23.71
CA GLY A 80 -3.34 -8.08 -23.12
C GLY A 80 -2.68 -7.64 -21.80
N SER A 81 -3.10 -8.21 -20.68
CA SER A 81 -2.56 -7.87 -19.35
C SER A 81 -2.59 -9.05 -18.39
N THR A 82 -1.68 -9.04 -17.41
CA THR A 82 -1.58 -10.07 -16.39
C THR A 82 -2.09 -9.54 -15.05
N ASN A 83 -2.92 -10.33 -14.34
CA ASN A 83 -3.39 -9.94 -13.01
C ASN A 83 -2.23 -9.98 -11.99
N MET A 84 -1.93 -8.85 -11.36
CA MET A 84 -0.93 -8.74 -10.29
C MET A 84 -1.50 -9.04 -8.90
N GLY A 85 -2.82 -9.22 -8.80
CA GLY A 85 -3.56 -9.43 -7.56
C GLY A 85 -4.72 -8.43 -7.41
N TRP A 86 -5.55 -8.71 -6.41
CA TRP A 86 -6.66 -7.86 -6.00
C TRP A 86 -6.29 -7.10 -4.73
N PHE A 87 -6.68 -5.83 -4.69
CA PHE A 87 -6.31 -4.92 -3.61
C PHE A 87 -7.51 -4.08 -3.19
N ALA A 88 -7.58 -3.81 -1.89
CA ALA A 88 -8.55 -2.92 -1.30
C ALA A 88 -7.83 -1.70 -0.71
N VAL A 89 -8.23 -0.51 -1.15
CA VAL A 89 -7.72 0.77 -0.64
C VAL A 89 -8.76 1.38 0.28
N GLN A 90 -8.43 1.54 1.56
CA GLN A 90 -9.34 2.10 2.54
C GLN A 90 -9.56 3.59 2.29
N ARG A 91 -10.82 4.01 2.12
CA ARG A 91 -11.19 5.39 1.75
C ARG A 91 -10.69 6.42 2.76
N ALA A 92 -10.80 6.11 4.05
CA ALA A 92 -10.46 7.05 5.12
C ALA A 92 -8.95 7.31 5.24
N SER A 93 -8.11 6.35 4.86
CA SER A 93 -6.68 6.36 5.21
C SER A 93 -5.71 6.16 4.05
N GLY A 94 -6.21 5.68 2.91
CA GLY A 94 -5.41 5.23 1.79
C GLY A 94 -4.64 3.95 2.09
N GLU A 95 -4.91 3.25 3.20
CA GLU A 95 -4.28 1.97 3.49
C GLU A 95 -4.62 0.92 2.44
N VAL A 96 -3.62 0.15 2.02
CA VAL A 96 -3.76 -0.86 0.97
C VAL A 96 -3.65 -2.24 1.59
N PHE A 97 -4.60 -3.11 1.24
CA PHE A 97 -4.66 -4.49 1.66
C PHE A 97 -4.72 -5.39 0.44
N GLU A 98 -4.07 -6.54 0.50
CA GLU A 98 -4.35 -7.65 -0.42
C GLU A 98 -5.79 -8.15 -0.17
N VAL A 99 -6.47 -8.63 -1.20
CA VAL A 99 -7.74 -9.36 -1.07
C VAL A 99 -7.44 -10.84 -1.25
N ASP A 100 -7.63 -11.62 -0.18
CA ASP A 100 -7.34 -13.05 -0.15
C ASP A 100 -8.43 -13.86 -0.86
N ASP A 101 -9.68 -13.38 -0.78
CA ASP A 101 -10.83 -14.01 -1.40
C ASP A 101 -11.74 -12.95 -2.04
N VAL A 102 -11.86 -13.00 -3.36
CA VAL A 102 -12.69 -12.07 -4.14
C VAL A 102 -14.18 -12.43 -4.12
N ALA A 103 -14.54 -13.66 -3.74
CA ALA A 103 -15.94 -14.07 -3.62
C ALA A 103 -16.59 -13.45 -2.38
N ASP A 104 -15.83 -13.37 -1.29
CA ASP A 104 -16.29 -12.87 0.01
C ASP A 104 -15.67 -11.51 0.41
N TRP A 105 -14.88 -10.90 -0.48
CA TRP A 105 -14.08 -9.68 -0.22
C TRP A 105 -13.25 -9.74 1.06
N LYS A 106 -12.68 -10.91 1.35
CA LYS A 106 -11.88 -11.11 2.55
C LYS A 106 -10.56 -10.35 2.41
N LEU A 107 -10.38 -9.34 3.26
CA LEU A 107 -9.12 -8.63 3.37
C LEU A 107 -8.04 -9.55 3.92
N GLY A 108 -6.91 -9.56 3.23
CA GLY A 108 -5.69 -10.22 3.63
C GLY A 108 -4.72 -9.26 4.29
N ARG A 109 -3.45 -9.46 3.95
CA ARG A 109 -2.33 -8.71 4.53
C ARG A 109 -2.32 -7.26 4.06
N ARG A 110 -1.98 -6.36 4.97
CA ARG A 110 -1.66 -4.95 4.66
C ARG A 110 -0.40 -4.85 3.81
N VAL A 111 -0.48 -4.15 2.68
CA VAL A 111 0.68 -3.79 1.86
C VAL A 111 1.46 -2.69 2.60
N PRO A 112 2.73 -2.92 2.96
CA PRO A 112 3.51 -1.97 3.74
C PRO A 112 3.78 -0.68 2.95
N ASP A 113 3.84 0.45 3.65
CA ASP A 113 4.40 1.68 3.10
C ASP A 113 5.93 1.53 3.10
N VAL A 114 6.53 1.44 1.92
CA VAL A 114 7.98 1.27 1.74
C VAL A 114 8.52 2.60 1.21
N ARG A 115 8.80 3.52 2.14
CA ARG A 115 9.52 4.77 1.84
C ARG A 115 11.02 4.58 1.96
#